data_AF-A0A151N4T1-F1
#
_entry.id   AF-A0A151N4T1-F1
#
_cell.length_a   1.000
_cell.length_b   1.000
_cell.length_c   1.000
_cell.angle_alpha   90.00
_cell.angle_beta   90.00
_cell.angle_gamma   90.00
#
_symmetry.space_group_name_H-M   'P 1'
#
loop_
_entity.id
_entity.type
_entity.pdbx_description
1 polymer ?
#
loop_
_entity_poly.entity_id
_entity_poly.type
_entity_poly.pdbx_seq_one_letter_code
_entity_poly.pdbx_strand_id
1 'polypeptide(L)'
;MEERKVARPRVTFFQPRGSPVIAVFSVFAGSEAAARRFLPKSRISTVIIRDNASAQRLQDLEAKHLEQRSRKTSHFHEHLRKKFVDEQQRKTSRWRREADKFGRLLELVGQRTRNLASAASASLALRSSQARSRDLSPKKDAAVMSEK
;
A
#
# COMPACT_ATOMS: atom_id res chain seq x y z
N MET A 1 -66.83 29.31 67.88
CA MET A 1 -66.13 28.87 66.65
C MET A 1 -64.65 28.87 66.96
N GLU A 2 -64.04 27.70 67.16
CA GLU A 2 -62.58 27.60 67.29
C GLU A 2 -61.96 27.38 65.91
N GLU A 3 -61.09 28.30 65.48
CA GLU A 3 -60.24 28.09 64.31
C GLU A 3 -59.12 27.10 64.63
N ARG A 4 -59.19 25.91 64.01
CA ARG A 4 -58.07 24.97 63.97
C ARG A 4 -56.97 25.53 63.08
N LYS A 5 -55.87 26.00 63.68
CA LYS A 5 -54.63 26.34 62.97
C LYS A 5 -54.01 25.07 62.37
N VAL A 6 -54.19 24.86 61.08
CA VAL A 6 -53.55 23.78 60.33
C VAL A 6 -52.08 24.13 60.12
N ALA A 7 -51.18 23.43 60.83
CA ALA A 7 -49.74 23.57 60.65
C ALA A 7 -49.32 23.05 59.27
N ARG A 8 -48.83 23.93 58.40
CA ARG A 8 -48.29 23.55 57.09
C ARG A 8 -46.94 22.84 57.26
N PRO A 9 -46.67 21.75 56.53
CA PRO A 9 -45.38 21.07 56.59
C PRO A 9 -44.29 22.00 56.05
N ARG A 10 -43.31 22.33 56.90
CA ARG A 10 -42.18 23.19 56.55
C ARG A 10 -41.02 22.29 56.13
N VAL A 11 -40.75 22.22 54.82
CA VAL A 11 -39.57 21.54 54.30
C VAL A 11 -38.37 22.45 54.54
N THR A 12 -37.52 22.08 55.49
CA THR A 12 -36.26 22.78 55.76
C THR A 12 -35.14 22.11 54.98
N PHE A 13 -34.60 22.81 53.99
CA PHE A 13 -33.33 22.42 53.38
C PHE A 13 -32.21 22.84 54.33
N PHE A 14 -31.37 21.88 54.73
CA PHE A 14 -30.17 22.20 55.49
C PHE A 14 -29.22 22.99 54.58
N GLN A 15 -28.97 24.24 54.93
CA GLN A 15 -27.92 25.03 54.30
C GLN A 15 -26.57 24.42 54.70
N PRO A 16 -25.75 23.95 53.74
CA PRO A 16 -24.44 23.38 54.06
C PRO A 16 -23.61 24.44 54.78
N ARG A 17 -23.24 24.19 56.04
CA ARG A 17 -22.33 25.07 56.79
C ARG A 17 -20.91 24.81 56.30
N GLY A 18 -20.53 25.46 55.21
CA GLY A 18 -19.18 25.40 54.66
C GLY A 18 -19.16 25.56 53.14
N SER A 19 -18.07 26.11 52.62
CA SER A 19 -17.78 26.11 51.18
C SER A 19 -17.88 24.68 50.64
N PRO A 20 -18.71 24.38 49.62
CA PRO A 20 -18.68 23.08 48.99
C PRO A 20 -17.31 22.93 48.31
N VAL A 21 -16.42 22.18 48.94
CA VAL A 21 -15.19 21.75 48.28
C VAL A 21 -15.63 20.73 47.23
N ILE A 22 -15.81 21.21 46.00
CA ILE A 22 -16.05 20.36 44.84
C ILE A 22 -14.72 19.66 44.56
N ALA A 23 -14.51 18.53 45.22
CA ALA A 23 -13.38 17.67 44.94
C ALA A 23 -13.73 16.79 43.75
N VAL A 24 -13.18 17.14 42.58
CA VAL A 24 -13.33 16.35 41.35
C VAL A 24 -12.40 15.15 41.46
N PHE A 25 -12.93 14.01 41.90
CA PHE A 25 -12.16 12.78 42.01
C PHE A 25 -12.25 11.96 40.72
N SER A 26 -11.11 11.75 40.07
CA SER A 26 -10.97 10.75 39.03
C SER A 26 -10.71 9.39 39.68
N VAL A 27 -11.65 8.45 39.55
CA VAL A 27 -11.47 7.03 39.95
C VAL A 27 -10.32 6.39 39.15
N PHE A 28 -9.94 6.98 38.01
CA PHE A 28 -8.89 6.49 37.11
C PHE A 28 -7.49 6.42 37.75
N ALA A 29 -7.25 7.14 38.86
CA ALA A 29 -5.96 7.18 39.54
C ALA A 29 -6.01 6.71 41.01
N GLY A 30 -7.20 6.34 41.53
CA GLY A 30 -7.40 6.06 42.95
C GLY A 30 -7.86 4.62 43.20
N SER A 31 -7.25 3.94 44.17
CA SER A 31 -7.76 2.64 44.64
C SER A 31 -9.17 2.77 45.23
N GLU A 32 -9.95 1.70 45.24
CA GLU A 32 -11.28 1.68 45.89
C GLU A 32 -11.21 2.19 47.34
N ALA A 33 -10.11 1.89 48.04
CA ALA A 33 -9.85 2.37 49.38
C ALA A 33 -9.70 3.91 49.46
N ALA A 34 -9.14 4.55 48.44
CA ALA A 34 -9.07 6.00 48.33
C ALA A 34 -10.45 6.61 48.05
N ALA A 35 -11.23 6.03 47.12
CA ALA A 35 -12.59 6.50 46.83
C ALA A 35 -13.51 6.45 48.07
N ARG A 36 -13.39 5.39 48.88
CA ARG A 36 -14.15 5.23 50.14
C ARG A 36 -13.79 6.24 51.22
N ARG A 37 -12.62 6.89 51.16
CA ARG A 37 -12.23 7.94 52.12
C ARG A 37 -12.96 9.26 51.89
N PHE A 38 -13.31 9.54 50.63
CA PHE A 38 -13.92 10.80 50.22
C PHE A 38 -15.42 10.69 49.96
N LEU A 39 -15.93 9.48 49.74
CA LEU A 39 -17.36 9.25 49.58
C LEU A 39 -18.05 9.03 50.93
N PRO A 40 -19.34 9.42 51.07
CA PRO A 40 -20.12 9.13 52.26
C PRO A 40 -20.15 7.63 52.58
N LYS A 41 -20.08 7.27 53.86
CA LYS A 41 -20.20 5.88 54.35
C LYS A 41 -21.64 5.35 54.28
N SER A 42 -22.31 5.55 53.15
CA SER A 42 -23.67 5.09 52.88
C SER A 42 -23.70 4.19 51.65
N ARG A 43 -24.83 3.52 51.39
CA ARG A 43 -24.96 2.58 50.26
C ARG A 43 -24.72 3.22 48.88
N ILE A 44 -24.88 4.55 48.76
CA ILE A 44 -24.66 5.27 47.51
C ILE A 44 -23.19 5.23 47.05
N SER A 45 -22.23 5.22 47.98
CA SER A 45 -20.81 5.18 47.61
C SER A 45 -20.43 3.86 46.96
N THR A 46 -20.99 2.75 47.44
CA THR A 46 -20.81 1.43 46.83
C THR A 46 -21.37 1.38 45.41
N VAL A 47 -22.53 1.99 45.17
CA VAL A 47 -23.13 2.08 43.82
C VAL A 47 -22.23 2.91 42.89
N ILE A 48 -21.83 4.11 43.32
CA ILE A 48 -20.94 4.99 42.55
C ILE A 48 -19.62 4.29 42.18
N ILE A 49 -19.00 3.58 43.12
CA ILE A 49 -17.74 2.87 42.88
C ILE A 49 -17.94 1.74 41.85
N ARG A 50 -19.02 0.96 41.98
CA ARG A 50 -19.31 -0.16 41.07
C ARG A 50 -19.64 0.30 39.66
N ASP A 51 -20.41 1.37 39.52
CA ASP A 51 -20.79 1.92 38.21
C ASP A 51 -19.58 2.49 37.48
N ASN A 52 -18.65 3.13 38.19
CA ASN A 52 -17.40 3.57 37.59
C ASN A 52 -16.51 2.38 37.16
N ALA A 53 -16.42 1.33 37.98
CA ALA A 53 -15.65 0.14 37.64
C ALA A 53 -16.24 -0.62 36.43
N SER A 54 -17.57 -0.66 36.30
CA SER A 54 -18.23 -1.26 35.13
C SER A 54 -18.04 -0.40 33.88
N ALA A 55 -18.16 0.93 33.99
CA ALA A 55 -17.89 1.87 32.89
C ALA A 55 -16.44 1.75 32.40
N GLN A 56 -15.47 1.66 33.31
CA GLN A 56 -14.06 1.45 32.96
C GLN A 56 -13.84 0.12 32.24
N ARG A 57 -14.46 -0.96 32.72
CA ARG A 57 -14.38 -2.27 32.06
C ARG A 57 -14.96 -2.25 30.64
N LEU A 58 -16.04 -1.51 30.43
CA LEU A 58 -16.62 -1.33 29.10
C LEU A 58 -15.66 -0.58 28.17
N GLN A 59 -15.07 0.51 28.65
CA GLN A 59 -14.06 1.27 27.90
C GLN A 59 -12.84 0.40 27.55
N ASP A 60 -12.35 -0.41 28.48
CA ASP A 60 -11.22 -1.33 28.23
C ASP A 60 -11.57 -2.38 27.15
N LEU A 61 -12.80 -2.91 27.18
CA LEU A 61 -13.28 -3.85 26.16
C LEU A 61 -13.38 -3.17 24.80
N GLU A 62 -13.93 -1.96 24.73
CA GLU A 62 -14.01 -1.18 23.50
C GLU A 62 -12.64 -0.86 22.92
N ALA A 63 -11.67 -0.46 23.77
CA ALA A 63 -10.30 -0.20 23.38
C ALA A 63 -9.63 -1.46 22.80
N LYS A 64 -9.79 -2.61 23.47
CA LYS A 64 -9.29 -3.90 22.96
C LYS A 64 -9.92 -4.28 21.63
N HIS A 65 -11.23 -4.11 21.48
CA HIS A 65 -11.93 -4.40 20.22
C HIS A 65 -11.46 -3.48 19.09
N LEU A 66 -11.24 -2.20 19.38
CA LEU A 66 -10.71 -1.23 18.43
C LEU A 66 -9.29 -1.61 18.00
N GLU A 67 -8.43 -1.99 18.94
CA GLU A 67 -7.07 -2.44 18.66
C GLU A 67 -7.07 -3.70 17.78
N GLN A 68 -7.88 -4.70 18.13
CA GLN A 68 -8.01 -5.92 17.33
C GLN A 68 -8.51 -5.62 15.91
N ARG A 69 -9.49 -4.73 15.77
CA ARG A 69 -9.99 -4.29 14.46
C ARG A 69 -8.87 -3.61 13.66
N SER A 70 -8.16 -2.67 14.28
CA SER A 70 -7.04 -1.95 13.67
C SER A 70 -5.96 -2.93 13.18
N ARG A 71 -5.56 -3.90 14.01
CA ARG A 71 -4.59 -4.94 13.63
C ARG A 71 -5.06 -5.78 12.44
N LYS A 72 -6.31 -6.24 12.45
CA LYS A 72 -6.89 -7.02 11.33
C LYS A 72 -6.94 -6.22 10.04
N THR A 73 -7.38 -4.96 10.11
CA THR A 73 -7.44 -4.06 8.96
C THR A 73 -6.04 -3.77 8.41
N SER A 74 -5.07 -3.49 9.29
CA SER A 74 -3.67 -3.28 8.90
C SER A 74 -3.09 -4.50 8.18
N HIS A 75 -3.25 -5.71 8.75
CA HIS A 75 -2.79 -6.95 8.15
C HIS A 75 -3.45 -7.21 6.78
N PHE A 76 -4.75 -6.94 6.65
CA PHE A 76 -5.46 -7.06 5.38
C PHE A 76 -4.88 -6.12 4.31
N HIS A 77 -4.65 -4.85 4.65
CA HIS A 77 -4.07 -3.89 3.71
C HIS A 77 -2.63 -4.24 3.33
N GLU A 78 -1.83 -4.72 4.29
CA GLU A 78 -0.48 -5.20 4.01
C GLU A 78 -0.50 -6.38 3.03
N HIS A 79 -1.39 -7.35 3.26
CA HIS A 79 -1.57 -8.48 2.36
C HIS A 79 -1.95 -8.04 0.95
N LEU A 80 -2.93 -7.14 0.81
CA LEU A 80 -3.35 -6.60 -0.48
C LEU A 80 -2.20 -5.88 -1.20
N ARG A 81 -1.45 -5.03 -0.47
CA ARG A 81 -0.29 -4.32 -1.02
C ARG A 81 0.75 -5.30 -1.53
N LYS A 82 1.11 -6.31 -0.72
CA LYS A 82 2.09 -7.32 -1.11
C LYS A 82 1.63 -8.10 -2.34
N LYS A 83 0.39 -8.61 -2.35
CA LYS A 83 -0.16 -9.35 -3.50
C LYS A 83 -0.17 -8.52 -4.76
N PHE A 84 -0.54 -7.24 -4.67
CA PHE A 84 -0.54 -6.33 -5.80
C PHE A 84 0.88 -6.11 -6.33
N VAL A 85 1.82 -5.72 -5.47
CA VAL A 85 3.21 -5.44 -5.85
C VAL A 85 3.87 -6.68 -6.47
N ASP A 86 3.73 -7.84 -5.82
CA ASP A 86 4.29 -9.10 -6.32
C ASP A 86 3.73 -9.46 -7.70
N GLU A 87 2.44 -9.24 -7.94
CA GLU A 87 1.81 -9.49 -9.23
C GLU A 87 2.31 -8.51 -10.30
N GLN A 88 2.40 -7.21 -9.99
CA GLN A 88 2.94 -6.23 -10.94
C GLN A 88 4.41 -6.52 -11.28
N GLN A 89 5.21 -6.93 -10.29
CA GLN A 89 6.60 -7.28 -10.50
C GLN A 89 6.72 -8.54 -11.38
N ARG A 90 5.87 -9.55 -11.17
CA ARG A 90 5.83 -10.76 -12.01
C ARG A 90 5.45 -10.42 -13.45
N LYS A 91 4.42 -9.60 -13.66
CA LYS A 91 4.00 -9.15 -15.00
C LYS A 91 5.12 -8.38 -15.70
N THR A 92 5.71 -7.39 -15.03
CA THR A 92 6.83 -6.60 -15.57
C THR A 92 8.02 -7.48 -15.93
N SER A 93 8.34 -8.48 -15.09
CA SER A 93 9.43 -9.42 -15.34
C SER A 93 9.14 -10.37 -16.50
N ARG A 94 7.88 -10.73 -16.74
CA ARG A 94 7.47 -11.51 -17.92
C ARG A 94 7.60 -10.66 -19.19
N TRP A 95 7.05 -9.45 -19.18
CA TRP A 95 7.13 -8.54 -20.33
C TRP A 95 8.56 -8.19 -20.71
N ARG A 96 9.44 -7.96 -19.72
CA ARG A 96 10.87 -7.73 -19.99
C ARG A 96 11.51 -8.91 -20.72
N ARG A 97 11.25 -10.14 -20.27
CA ARG A 97 11.79 -11.35 -20.92
C ARG A 97 11.26 -11.54 -22.34
N GLU A 98 9.98 -11.23 -22.57
CA GLU A 98 9.38 -11.26 -23.91
C GLU A 98 9.98 -10.18 -24.81
N ALA A 99 10.11 -8.95 -24.30
CA ALA A 99 10.74 -7.84 -25.02
C ALA A 99 12.19 -8.18 -25.40
N ASP A 100 12.98 -8.75 -24.49
CA ASP A 100 14.35 -9.18 -24.77
C ASP A 100 14.40 -10.28 -25.84
N LYS A 101 13.44 -11.21 -25.82
CA LYS A 101 13.33 -12.26 -26.85
C LYS A 101 13.06 -11.66 -28.22
N PHE A 102 12.11 -10.72 -28.32
CA PHE A 102 11.82 -10.02 -29.57
C PHE A 102 12.99 -9.15 -30.02
N GLY A 103 13.67 -8.47 -29.09
CA GLY A 103 14.89 -7.69 -29.37
C GLY A 103 15.98 -8.54 -30.02
N ARG A 104 16.30 -9.71 -29.44
CA ARG A 104 17.28 -10.63 -30.04
C ARG A 104 16.86 -11.15 -31.41
N LEU A 105 15.57 -11.43 -31.60
CA LEU A 105 15.06 -11.88 -32.90
C LEU A 105 15.20 -10.78 -33.97
N LEU A 106 14.84 -9.55 -33.62
CA LEU A 106 15.00 -8.38 -34.50
C LEU A 106 16.47 -8.13 -34.83
N GLU A 107 17.36 -8.28 -33.86
CA GLU A 107 18.80 -8.14 -34.05
C GLU A 107 19.35 -9.19 -35.03
N LEU A 108 18.92 -10.45 -34.89
CA LEU A 108 19.27 -11.55 -35.81
C LEU A 108 18.77 -11.28 -37.23
N VAL A 109 17.52 -10.83 -37.38
CA VAL A 109 16.94 -10.45 -38.69
C VAL A 109 17.72 -9.27 -39.29
N GLY A 110 18.04 -8.27 -38.49
CA GLY A 110 18.86 -7.11 -38.89
C GLY A 110 20.29 -7.49 -39.28
N GLN A 111 20.88 -8.51 -38.65
CA GLN A 111 22.20 -9.03 -39.05
C GLN A 111 22.12 -9.81 -40.35
N ARG A 112 21.12 -10.69 -40.51
CA ARG A 112 20.92 -11.47 -41.73
C ARG A 112 20.71 -10.57 -42.96
N THR A 113 19.90 -9.53 -42.82
CA THR A 113 19.65 -8.55 -43.90
C THR A 113 20.92 -7.80 -44.29
N ARG A 114 21.73 -7.34 -43.33
CA ARG A 114 23.05 -6.73 -43.60
C ARG A 114 24.00 -7.69 -44.30
N ASN A 115 24.08 -8.94 -43.86
CA ASN A 115 24.95 -9.95 -44.47
C ASN A 115 24.54 -10.23 -45.92
N LEU A 116 23.24 -10.34 -46.20
CA LEU A 116 22.72 -10.52 -47.56
C LEU A 116 23.03 -9.32 -48.45
N ALA A 117 22.84 -8.09 -47.96
CA ALA A 117 23.17 -6.87 -48.70
C ALA A 117 24.68 -6.78 -49.00
N SER A 118 25.53 -7.14 -48.03
CA SER A 118 26.99 -7.21 -48.21
C SER A 118 27.39 -8.27 -49.24
N ALA A 119 26.78 -9.46 -49.18
CA ALA A 119 27.05 -10.54 -50.13
C ALA A 119 26.60 -10.15 -51.55
N ALA A 120 25.41 -9.57 -51.71
CA ALA A 120 24.93 -9.07 -53.00
C ALA A 120 25.88 -7.99 -53.57
N SER A 121 26.36 -7.08 -52.73
CA SER A 121 27.32 -6.04 -53.12
C SER A 121 28.67 -6.66 -53.56
N ALA A 122 29.17 -7.65 -52.82
CA ALA A 122 30.40 -8.36 -53.19
C ALA A 122 30.25 -9.15 -54.50
N SER A 123 29.12 -9.82 -54.71
CA SER A 123 28.82 -10.51 -55.98
C SER A 123 28.74 -9.53 -57.15
N LEU A 124 28.13 -8.36 -56.96
CA LEU A 124 28.08 -7.31 -57.99
C LEU A 124 29.49 -6.79 -58.32
N ALA A 125 30.32 -6.55 -57.31
CA ALA A 125 31.70 -6.10 -57.48
C ALA A 125 32.53 -7.12 -58.28
N LEU A 126 32.45 -8.42 -57.92
CA LEU A 126 33.13 -9.49 -58.65
C LEU A 126 32.68 -9.56 -60.11
N ARG A 127 31.37 -9.49 -60.37
CA ARG A 127 30.83 -9.49 -61.74
C ARG A 127 31.33 -8.29 -62.55
N SER A 128 31.41 -7.11 -61.95
CA SER A 128 31.94 -5.91 -62.61
C SER A 128 33.44 -6.01 -62.92
N SER A 129 34.22 -6.62 -62.02
CA SER A 129 35.66 -6.87 -62.22
C SER A 129 35.91 -7.89 -63.35
N GLN A 130 35.12 -8.97 -63.39
CA GLN A 130 35.22 -9.98 -64.43
C GLN A 130 34.79 -9.45 -65.80
N ALA A 131 33.79 -8.55 -65.86
CA ALA A 131 33.42 -7.85 -67.08
C ALA A 131 34.57 -6.95 -67.59
N ARG A 132 35.20 -6.16 -66.72
CA ARG A 132 36.39 -5.35 -67.07
C ARG A 132 37.57 -6.20 -67.52
N SER A 133 37.78 -7.38 -66.92
CA SER A 133 38.85 -8.31 -67.30
C SER A 133 38.61 -8.91 -68.70
N ARG A 134 37.36 -9.18 -69.07
CA ARG A 134 37.00 -9.64 -70.43
C ARG A 134 37.23 -8.57 -71.50
N ASP A 135 36.94 -7.31 -71.18
CA ASP A 135 37.16 -6.20 -72.12
C ASP A 135 38.65 -5.86 -72.34
N LEU A 136 39.54 -6.31 -71.44
CA LEU A 136 40.99 -6.15 -71.55
C LEU A 136 41.71 -7.37 -72.17
N SER A 137 40.96 -8.38 -72.62
CA SER A 137 41.55 -9.50 -73.37
C SER A 137 41.89 -9.04 -74.80
N PRO A 138 43.13 -9.23 -75.30
CA PRO A 138 43.52 -8.72 -76.60
C PRO A 138 42.74 -9.47 -77.70
N LYS A 139 41.99 -8.74 -78.52
CA LYS A 139 41.43 -9.27 -79.77
C LYS A 139 42.59 -9.81 -80.61
N LYS A 140 42.66 -11.12 -80.80
CA LYS A 140 43.50 -11.70 -81.85
C LYS A 140 42.84 -11.33 -83.18
N ASP A 141 43.37 -10.32 -83.84
CA ASP A 141 43.02 -9.99 -85.22
C ASP A 141 43.40 -11.16 -86.12
N ALA A 142 42.40 -11.92 -86.55
CA ALA A 142 42.56 -12.91 -87.60
C ALA A 142 42.65 -12.16 -88.94
N ALA A 143 43.88 -11.87 -89.37
CA ALA A 143 44.16 -11.45 -90.73
C ALA A 143 43.79 -12.62 -91.68
N VAL A 144 42.69 -12.44 -92.40
CA VAL A 144 42.34 -13.22 -93.59
C VAL A 144 43.40 -12.94 -94.64
N MET A 145 44.31 -13.90 -94.86
CA MET A 145 45.17 -13.91 -96.04
C MET A 145 44.45 -14.63 -97.16
N SER A 146 44.09 -13.83 -98.16
CA SER A 146 43.65 -14.21 -99.50
C SER A 146 44.85 -14.67 -100.32
N GLU A 147 44.74 -15.81 -101.02
CA GLU A 147 45.40 -16.12 -102.31
C GLU A 147 44.77 -17.43 -102.83
N LYS A 148 43.93 -17.33 -103.88
CA LYS A 148 44.20 -17.52 -105.32
C LYS A 148 44.09 -18.98 -105.76
#